data_AF-A0A7R9DQW2-F1
#
_entry.id   AF-A0A7R9DQW2-F1
#
_cell.length_a   1.000
_cell.length_b   1.000
_cell.length_c   1.000
_cell.angle_alpha   90.00
_cell.angle_beta   90.00
_cell.angle_gamma   90.00
#
_symmetry.space_group_name_H-M   'P 1'
#
loop_
_entity.id
_entity.type
_entity.pdbx_description
1 polymer ?
#
loop_
_entity_poly.entity_id
_entity_poly.type
_entity_poly.pdbx_seq_one_letter_code
_entity_poly.pdbx_strand_id
1 'polypeptide(L)'
;MYCSTFPAFGKDVLKSFKVSPDSFIQMALQLAFYRLHKTPGAHYESAGLRKFIHGRTETIRSCSQESVDFAMKMLSSTATNEEKYRALLAAINYHKNYAIECVNGHGVDRHLLGLKLIAVENGLEVPALFKDPAYIRSTHFRISTSQ
;
A
#
# COMPACT_ATOMS: atom_id res chain seq x y z
N MET A 1 4.85 22.41 -6.38
CA MET A 1 4.58 21.16 -7.11
C MET A 1 5.88 20.74 -7.78
N TYR A 2 6.38 19.53 -7.51
CA TYR A 2 7.58 18.99 -8.16
C TYR A 2 7.13 17.91 -9.14
N CYS A 3 7.63 17.96 -10.38
CA CYS A 3 7.34 16.99 -11.42
C CYS A 3 8.66 16.61 -12.11
N SER A 4 8.89 15.32 -12.30
CA SER A 4 10.10 14.82 -12.95
C SER A 4 9.78 13.61 -13.81
N THR A 5 10.43 13.52 -14.97
CA THR A 5 10.39 12.33 -15.82
C THR A 5 11.48 11.35 -15.39
N PHE A 6 11.18 10.05 -15.37
CA PHE A 6 12.14 8.99 -15.12
C PHE A 6 12.52 8.31 -16.46
N PRO A 7 13.68 8.66 -17.08
CA PRO A 7 13.99 8.21 -18.43
C PRO A 7 14.65 6.82 -18.48
N ALA A 8 15.08 6.26 -17.36
CA ALA A 8 15.94 5.07 -17.35
C ALA A 8 15.22 3.80 -17.84
N PHE A 9 13.93 3.65 -17.54
CA PHE A 9 13.10 2.55 -18.05
C PHE A 9 11.60 2.84 -17.85
N GLY A 10 10.77 2.04 -18.50
CA GLY A 10 9.31 2.04 -18.31
C GLY A 10 8.76 0.64 -18.02
N LYS A 11 7.44 0.49 -18.20
CA LYS A 11 6.70 -0.74 -17.90
C LYS A 11 7.22 -1.98 -18.63
N ASP A 12 7.79 -1.81 -19.83
CA ASP A 12 8.18 -2.94 -20.68
C ASP A 12 9.38 -3.70 -20.12
N VAL A 13 10.34 -2.98 -19.52
CA VAL A 13 11.47 -3.58 -18.80
C VAL A 13 10.97 -4.37 -17.59
N LEU A 14 10.09 -3.79 -16.77
CA LEU A 14 9.54 -4.47 -15.59
C LEU A 14 8.73 -5.73 -15.96
N LYS A 15 7.97 -5.67 -17.06
CA LYS A 15 7.25 -6.82 -17.60
C LYS A 15 8.18 -7.92 -18.09
N SER A 16 9.35 -7.58 -18.67
CA SER A 16 10.34 -8.59 -19.06
C SER A 16 10.88 -9.39 -17.87
N PHE A 17 10.91 -8.78 -16.68
CA PHE A 17 11.22 -9.43 -15.41
C PHE A 17 10.01 -10.10 -14.74
N LYS A 18 8.84 -10.14 -15.41
CA LYS A 18 7.58 -10.69 -14.89
C LYS A 18 7.09 -10.01 -13.59
N VAL A 19 7.42 -8.74 -13.42
CA VAL A 19 7.05 -7.91 -12.27
C VAL A 19 5.92 -6.95 -12.64
N SER A 20 4.97 -6.74 -11.73
CA SER A 20 3.93 -5.72 -11.88
C SER A 20 4.57 -4.32 -11.84
N PRO A 21 4.43 -3.49 -12.91
CA PRO A 21 4.98 -2.14 -12.92
C PRO A 21 4.48 -1.27 -11.78
N ASP A 22 3.20 -1.39 -11.47
CA ASP A 22 2.54 -0.68 -10.39
C ASP A 22 3.11 -1.06 -9.02
N SER A 23 3.07 -2.35 -8.68
CA SER A 23 3.63 -2.86 -7.42
C SER A 23 5.11 -2.52 -7.26
N PHE A 24 5.88 -2.51 -8.35
CA PHE A 24 7.29 -2.10 -8.31
C PHE A 24 7.44 -0.63 -7.91
N ILE A 25 6.66 0.27 -8.51
CA ILE A 25 6.67 1.70 -8.17
C ILE A 25 6.23 1.91 -6.72
N GLN A 26 5.19 1.21 -6.26
CA GLN A 26 4.73 1.29 -4.88
C GLN A 26 5.80 0.83 -3.89
N MET A 27 6.55 -0.25 -4.20
CA MET A 27 7.68 -0.67 -3.37
C MET A 27 8.87 0.31 -3.44
N ALA A 28 9.11 0.94 -4.59
CA ALA A 28 10.11 2.00 -4.69
C ALA A 28 9.77 3.21 -3.80
N LEU A 29 8.48 3.58 -3.73
CA LEU A 29 7.99 4.62 -2.83
C LEU A 29 8.13 4.22 -1.35
N GLN A 30 7.81 2.97 -1.00
CA GLN A 30 8.04 2.44 0.36
C GLN A 30 9.51 2.52 0.77
N LEU A 31 10.42 2.08 -0.10
CA LEU A 31 11.87 2.16 0.13
C LEU A 31 12.34 3.60 0.28
N ALA A 32 11.91 4.50 -0.61
CA ALA A 32 12.30 5.91 -0.57
C ALA A 32 11.83 6.58 0.72
N PHE A 33 10.58 6.34 1.12
CA PHE A 33 10.02 6.87 2.35
C PHE A 33 10.75 6.35 3.58
N TYR A 34 10.96 5.03 3.67
CA TYR A 34 11.67 4.42 4.79
C TYR A 34 13.13 4.89 4.85
N ARG A 35 13.79 5.08 3.71
CA ARG A 35 15.16 5.62 3.64
C ARG A 35 15.23 7.03 4.24
N LEU A 36 14.25 7.88 3.96
CA LEU A 36 14.20 9.26 4.43
C LEU A 36 13.79 9.38 5.90
N HIS A 37 12.77 8.63 6.32
CA HIS A 37 12.13 8.80 7.62
C HIS A 37 12.51 7.75 8.67
N LYS A 38 13.18 6.66 8.28
CA LYS A 38 13.59 5.53 9.15
C LYS A 38 12.44 4.86 9.89
N THR A 39 11.22 5.00 9.39
CA THR A 39 10.02 4.41 9.97
C THR A 39 8.99 4.13 8.86
N PRO A 40 8.16 3.09 9.00
CA PRO A 40 7.05 2.87 8.09
C PRO A 40 6.05 4.03 8.10
N GLY A 41 5.35 4.23 6.99
CA GLY A 41 4.30 5.23 6.86
C GLY A 41 3.03 4.58 6.34
N ALA A 42 1.89 4.86 6.99
CA ALA A 42 0.60 4.48 6.43
C ALA A 42 0.49 5.04 5.01
N HIS A 43 0.33 4.14 4.04
CA HIS A 43 0.38 4.44 2.62
C HIS A 43 -0.94 4.02 1.99
N TYR A 44 -1.69 5.02 1.52
CA TYR A 44 -2.90 4.88 0.74
C TYR A 44 -2.59 4.83 -0.76
N GLU A 45 -3.15 3.85 -1.44
CA GLU A 45 -3.28 3.81 -2.90
C GLU A 45 -4.74 3.54 -3.28
N SER A 46 -5.22 4.17 -4.36
CA SER A 46 -6.61 4.02 -4.81
C SER A 46 -6.80 2.75 -5.68
N ALA A 47 -7.63 1.81 -5.21
CA ALA A 47 -8.16 0.72 -6.04
C ALA A 47 -9.51 1.09 -6.65
N GLY A 48 -9.67 0.99 -7.97
CA GLY A 48 -10.97 1.23 -8.62
C GLY A 48 -11.95 0.06 -8.46
N LEU A 49 -13.12 0.31 -7.88
CA LEU A 49 -14.19 -0.69 -7.69
C LEU A 49 -15.15 -0.79 -8.89
N ARG A 50 -14.65 -0.55 -10.11
CA ARG A 50 -15.49 -0.43 -11.33
C ARG A 50 -16.19 -1.72 -11.76
N LYS A 51 -15.89 -2.84 -11.11
CA LYS A 51 -16.60 -4.13 -11.28
C LYS A 51 -17.99 -4.13 -10.65
N PHE A 52 -18.26 -3.20 -9.76
CA PHE A 52 -19.52 -3.09 -9.03
C PHE A 52 -20.34 -1.90 -9.53
N ILE A 53 -21.67 -2.04 -9.52
CA ILE A 53 -22.59 -0.95 -9.88
C ILE A 53 -22.34 0.23 -8.93
N HIS A 54 -22.15 1.42 -9.50
CA HIS A 54 -21.76 2.66 -8.79
C HIS A 54 -20.45 2.58 -7.99
N GLY A 55 -19.63 1.55 -8.21
CA GLY A 55 -18.37 1.37 -7.53
C GLY A 55 -17.41 2.54 -7.78
N ARG A 56 -16.91 3.12 -6.68
CA ARG A 56 -15.88 4.18 -6.71
C ARG A 56 -14.51 3.58 -6.43
N THR A 57 -14.08 3.58 -5.18
CA THR A 57 -12.71 3.21 -4.81
C THR A 57 -12.65 2.44 -3.50
N GLU A 58 -11.72 1.51 -3.40
CA GLU A 58 -11.19 0.94 -2.17
C GLU A 58 -9.75 1.45 -1.91
N THR A 59 -9.19 1.14 -0.76
CA THR A 59 -7.83 1.46 -0.33
C THR A 59 -6.93 0.24 -0.46
N ILE A 60 -5.90 0.35 -1.28
CA ILE A 60 -4.75 -0.53 -1.23
C ILE A 60 -3.82 0.04 -0.16
N ARG A 61 -3.41 -0.80 0.79
CA ARG A 61 -2.48 -0.44 1.86
C ARG A 61 -1.09 -0.91 1.46
N SER A 62 -0.36 -0.08 0.72
CA SER A 62 0.95 -0.46 0.18
C SER A 62 2.04 -0.60 1.25
N CYS A 63 1.77 -0.17 2.49
CA CYS A 63 2.63 -0.41 3.66
C CYS A 63 2.24 -1.73 4.34
N SER A 64 2.90 -2.81 3.95
CA SER A 64 2.78 -4.14 4.55
C SER A 64 4.04 -4.57 5.30
N GLN A 65 3.97 -5.69 6.02
CA GLN A 65 5.13 -6.27 6.69
C GLN A 65 6.25 -6.62 5.70
N GLU A 66 5.90 -7.14 4.53
CA GLU A 66 6.81 -7.46 3.43
C GLU A 66 7.47 -6.20 2.85
N SER A 67 6.70 -5.12 2.68
CA SER A 67 7.25 -3.84 2.20
C SER A 67 8.29 -3.24 3.17
N VAL A 68 8.05 -3.39 4.48
CA VAL A 68 8.96 -2.93 5.53
C VAL A 68 10.19 -3.82 5.60
N ASP A 69 10.03 -5.15 5.53
CA ASP A 69 11.13 -6.11 5.47
C ASP A 69 12.02 -5.86 4.24
N PHE A 70 11.42 -5.65 3.07
CA PHE A 70 12.13 -5.24 1.87
C PHE A 70 12.92 -3.95 2.09
N ALA A 71 12.29 -2.89 2.61
CA ALA A 71 12.97 -1.62 2.83
C ALA A 71 14.15 -1.76 3.80
N MET A 72 13.99 -2.50 4.90
CA MET A 72 15.05 -2.77 5.88
C MET A 72 16.21 -3.56 5.25
N LYS A 73 15.93 -4.66 4.55
CA LYS A 73 16.95 -5.48 3.89
C LYS A 73 17.67 -4.73 2.80
N MET A 74 16.96 -3.97 1.97
CA MET A 74 17.55 -3.20 0.88
C MET A 74 18.50 -2.10 1.38
N LEU A 75 18.26 -1.56 2.57
CA LEU A 75 19.11 -0.56 3.22
C LEU A 75 20.20 -1.16 4.12
N SER A 76 20.19 -2.47 4.35
CA SER A 76 21.20 -3.15 5.17
C SER A 76 22.52 -3.29 4.41
N SER A 77 23.63 -3.01 5.11
CA SER A 77 24.99 -3.26 4.66
C SER A 77 25.39 -4.73 4.75
N THR A 78 24.69 -5.52 5.55
CA THR A 78 25.01 -6.95 5.78
C THR A 78 24.14 -7.90 4.98
N ALA A 79 23.00 -7.44 4.47
CA ALA A 79 22.13 -8.26 3.63
C ALA A 79 22.75 -8.50 2.25
N THR A 80 22.77 -9.77 1.85
CA THR A 80 23.22 -10.22 0.53
C THR A 80 22.28 -9.76 -0.57
N ASN A 81 22.76 -9.73 -1.82
CA ASN A 81 21.92 -9.39 -2.97
C ASN A 81 20.75 -10.36 -3.14
N GLU A 82 20.94 -11.64 -2.79
CA GLU A 82 19.90 -12.66 -2.85
C GLU A 82 18.79 -12.39 -1.81
N GLU A 83 19.15 -12.02 -0.59
CA GLU A 83 18.16 -11.65 0.44
C GLU A 83 17.37 -10.41 0.06
N LYS A 84 18.05 -9.40 -0.51
CA LYS A 84 17.42 -8.17 -1.01
C LYS A 84 16.44 -8.48 -2.14
N TYR A 85 16.85 -9.33 -3.09
CA TYR A 85 16.03 -9.77 -4.21
C TYR A 85 14.79 -10.55 -3.76
N ARG A 86 14.95 -11.52 -2.85
CA ARG A 86 13.82 -12.29 -2.29
C ARG A 86 12.83 -11.39 -1.56
N ALA A 87 13.31 -10.45 -0.77
CA ALA A 87 12.44 -9.51 -0.05
C ALA A 87 11.68 -8.59 -1.01
N LEU A 88 12.34 -8.08 -2.05
CA LEU A 88 11.70 -7.30 -3.11
C LEU A 88 10.57 -8.09 -3.78
N LEU A 89 10.83 -9.34 -4.19
CA LEU A 89 9.81 -10.18 -4.82
C LEU A 89 8.64 -10.46 -3.88
N ALA A 90 8.90 -10.77 -2.61
CA ALA A 90 7.85 -11.00 -1.62
C ALA A 90 6.94 -9.77 -1.48
N ALA A 91 7.53 -8.58 -1.36
CA ALA A 91 6.79 -7.34 -1.21
C ALA A 91 5.96 -6.98 -2.46
N ILE A 92 6.53 -7.15 -3.66
CA ILE A 92 5.82 -6.96 -4.94
C ILE A 92 4.64 -7.91 -5.06
N ASN A 93 4.84 -9.19 -4.75
CA ASN A 93 3.80 -10.21 -4.88
C ASN A 93 2.68 -10.00 -3.86
N TYR A 94 3.03 -9.65 -2.61
CA TYR A 94 2.03 -9.29 -1.60
C TYR A 94 1.19 -8.10 -2.05
N HIS A 95 1.84 -7.01 -2.48
CA HIS A 95 1.16 -5.82 -2.98
C HIS A 95 0.22 -6.14 -4.14
N LYS A 96 0.70 -6.90 -5.14
CA LYS A 96 -0.09 -7.31 -6.30
C LYS A 96 -1.34 -8.10 -5.88
N ASN A 97 -1.18 -9.06 -4.98
CA ASN A 97 -2.29 -9.88 -4.50
C ASN A 97 -3.30 -9.03 -3.73
N TYR A 98 -2.83 -8.15 -2.83
CA TYR A 98 -3.71 -7.26 -2.08
C TYR A 98 -4.46 -6.26 -2.98
N ALA A 99 -3.80 -5.74 -4.02
CA ALA A 99 -4.45 -4.91 -5.03
C ALA A 99 -5.57 -5.67 -5.77
N ILE A 100 -5.35 -6.94 -6.10
CA ILE A 100 -6.37 -7.82 -6.71
C ILE A 100 -7.57 -8.00 -5.77
N GLU A 101 -7.31 -8.27 -4.48
CA GLU A 101 -8.38 -8.37 -3.47
C GLU A 101 -9.18 -7.06 -3.36
N CYS A 102 -8.50 -5.91 -3.32
CA CYS A 102 -9.14 -4.60 -3.23
C CYS A 102 -10.03 -4.29 -4.43
N VAL A 103 -9.58 -4.53 -5.67
CA VAL A 103 -10.41 -4.30 -6.88
C VAL A 103 -11.58 -5.28 -7.00
N ASN A 104 -11.52 -6.41 -6.27
CA ASN A 104 -12.61 -7.37 -6.12
C ASN A 104 -13.50 -7.08 -4.91
N GLY A 105 -13.33 -5.94 -4.22
CA GLY A 105 -14.18 -5.55 -3.10
C GLY A 105 -13.87 -6.27 -1.79
N HIS A 106 -12.71 -6.91 -1.68
CA HIS A 106 -12.25 -7.60 -0.46
C HIS A 106 -11.28 -6.74 0.37
N GLY A 107 -11.14 -5.45 0.04
CA GLY A 107 -10.43 -4.50 0.89
C GLY A 107 -11.22 -4.20 2.17
N VAL A 108 -10.51 -3.71 3.19
CA VAL A 108 -11.08 -3.57 4.54
C VAL A 108 -11.49 -2.13 4.87
N ASP A 109 -10.89 -1.13 4.22
CA ASP A 109 -11.03 0.27 4.62
C ASP A 109 -12.44 0.82 4.43
N ARG A 110 -13.09 0.57 3.28
CA ARG A 110 -14.48 1.01 3.09
C ARG A 110 -15.45 0.21 3.95
N HIS A 111 -15.17 -1.07 4.21
CA HIS A 111 -15.97 -1.87 5.12
C HIS A 111 -15.93 -1.31 6.55
N LEU A 112 -14.74 -1.04 7.09
CA LEU A 112 -14.59 -0.45 8.43
C LEU A 112 -15.21 0.95 8.52
N LEU A 113 -15.10 1.76 7.45
CA LEU A 113 -15.80 3.04 7.38
C LEU A 113 -17.32 2.84 7.45
N GLY A 114 -17.87 1.88 6.72
CA GLY A 114 -19.30 1.54 6.76
C GLY A 114 -19.77 1.18 8.17
N LEU A 115 -19.04 0.31 8.87
CA LEU A 115 -19.35 -0.07 10.26
C LEU A 115 -19.34 1.13 11.21
N LYS A 116 -18.37 2.05 11.05
CA LYS A 116 -18.30 3.28 11.83
C LYS A 116 -19.52 4.18 11.57
N LEU A 117 -19.89 4.36 10.31
CA LEU A 117 -21.02 5.21 9.91
C LEU A 117 -22.34 4.63 10.39
N ILE A 118 -22.55 3.32 10.30
CA ILE A 118 -23.75 2.64 10.84
C ILE A 118 -23.91 2.93 12.34
N ALA A 119 -22.84 2.84 13.14
CA ALA A 119 -22.91 3.16 14.56
C ALA A 119 -23.35 4.62 14.79
N VAL A 120 -22.77 5.56 14.05
CA VAL A 120 -23.11 6.99 14.13
C VAL A 120 -24.57 7.25 13.74
N GLU A 121 -25.02 6.70 12.62
CA GLU A 121 -26.39 6.90 12.10
C GLU A 121 -27.45 6.33 13.03
N ASN A 122 -27.14 5.26 13.77
CA ASN A 122 -28.04 4.65 14.75
C ASN A 122 -27.91 5.24 16.16
N GLY A 123 -27.13 6.31 16.34
CA GLY A 123 -26.90 6.94 17.65
C GLY A 123 -26.20 6.01 18.66
N LEU A 124 -25.52 4.97 18.18
CA LEU A 124 -24.75 4.06 19.01
C LEU A 124 -23.41 4.69 19.40
N GLU A 125 -22.85 4.26 20.52
CA GLU A 125 -21.46 4.60 20.81
C GLU A 125 -20.55 4.00 19.72
N VAL A 126 -19.70 4.85 19.14
CA VAL A 126 -18.70 4.40 18.16
C VAL A 126 -17.79 3.36 18.82
N PRO A 127 -17.66 2.15 18.24
CA PRO A 127 -16.85 1.07 18.82
C PRO A 127 -15.43 1.51 19.17
N ALA A 128 -14.90 0.99 20.29
CA ALA A 128 -13.57 1.33 20.80
C ALA A 128 -12.45 1.14 19.77
N LEU A 129 -12.60 0.18 18.85
CA LEU A 129 -11.70 -0.03 17.71
C LEU A 129 -11.37 1.27 16.96
N PHE A 130 -12.36 2.14 16.72
CA PHE A 130 -12.17 3.38 15.96
C PHE A 130 -11.51 4.51 16.77
N LYS A 131 -11.39 4.33 18.09
CA LYS A 131 -10.67 5.20 19.01
C LYS A 131 -9.26 4.66 19.33
N ASP A 132 -8.96 3.44 18.90
CA ASP A 132 -7.69 2.78 19.15
C ASP A 132 -6.52 3.55 18.49
N PRO A 133 -5.41 3.82 19.20
CA PRO A 133 -4.25 4.51 18.64
C PRO A 133 -3.66 3.85 17.39
N ALA A 134 -3.75 2.53 17.24
CA ALA A 134 -3.32 1.80 16.04
C ALA A 134 -4.26 2.05 14.86
N TYR A 135 -5.57 2.12 15.07
CA TYR A 135 -6.52 2.50 14.03
C TYR A 135 -6.27 3.95 13.57
N ILE A 136 -6.12 4.87 14.52
CA ILE A 136 -5.83 6.28 14.23
C ILE A 136 -4.51 6.41 13.44
N ARG A 137 -3.45 5.74 13.88
CA ARG A 137 -2.15 5.79 13.20
C ARG A 137 -2.19 5.16 11.81
N SER A 138 -2.92 4.06 11.64
CA SER A 138 -3.01 3.36 10.36
C SER A 138 -3.92 4.05 9.35
N THR A 139 -4.81 4.94 9.77
CA THR A 139 -5.69 5.74 8.90
C THR A 139 -5.18 7.17 8.67
N HIS A 140 -4.14 7.60 9.39
CA HIS A 140 -3.41 8.82 9.11
C HIS A 140 -2.34 8.60 8.02
N PHE A 141 -2.78 8.61 6.76
CA PHE A 141 -1.92 8.33 5.62
C PHE A 141 -0.84 9.40 5.43
N ARG A 142 0.44 9.00 5.56
CA ARG A 142 1.61 9.85 5.33
C ARG A 142 2.04 9.85 3.86
N ILE A 143 1.53 8.90 3.08
CA ILE A 143 1.72 8.78 1.64
C ILE A 143 0.34 8.50 1.04
N SER A 144 -0.06 9.30 0.05
CA SER A 144 -1.33 9.12 -0.67
C SER A 144 -1.03 9.13 -2.16
N THR A 145 -1.38 8.04 -2.85
CA THR A 145 -1.02 7.79 -4.24
C THR A 145 -2.20 7.28 -5.05
N SER A 146 -2.07 7.40 -6.37
CA SER A 146 -2.95 6.79 -7.36
C SER A 146 -2.16 6.58 -8.65
N GLN A 147 -2.50 5.51 -9.38
CA GLN A 147 -2.07 5.30 -10.76
C GLN A 147 -3.14 5.75 -11.76
#